data_AF-A0A9D1XEM4-F1
#
_entry.id   AF-A0A9D1XEM4-F1
#
_cell.length_a   1.000
_cell.length_b   1.000
_cell.length_c   1.000
_cell.angle_alpha   90.00
_cell.angle_beta   90.00
_cell.angle_gamma   90.00
#
_symmetry.space_group_name_H-M   'P 1'
#
loop_
_entity.id
_entity.type
_entity.pdbx_description
1 polymer ?
#
loop_
_entity_poly.entity_id
_entity_poly.type
_entity_poly.pdbx_seq_one_letter_code
_entity_poly.pdbx_strand_id
1 'polypeptide(L)'
;MLKELKKLPVREDLAEKAAKLAGELEEGIDRYGIIRHPEYGEIFVYETDGLGNYRLMDDANLPSLLGTTLVPVKEKWKEVYRNTRRFLLSAENPYYYEGKFGKGIGSPHTPERYIWHIALCVQGMTSEDPEEQKEILETLKNTTAGTNLMHEGFDVDAPEHFTRDWFAWANSMFCLFVNSLLS
;
A
#
# COMPACT_ATOMS: atom_id res chain seq x y z
N MET A 1 -17.32 0.02 -1.04
CA MET A 1 -17.77 0.50 0.28
C MET A 1 -18.99 1.41 0.20
N LEU A 2 -18.95 2.58 -0.46
CA LEU A 2 -20.10 3.49 -0.53
C LEU A 2 -21.38 2.87 -1.14
N LYS A 3 -21.24 2.05 -2.19
CA LYS A 3 -22.36 1.32 -2.81
C LYS A 3 -23.00 0.28 -1.89
N GLU A 4 -22.30 -0.15 -0.85
CA GLU A 4 -22.78 -1.15 0.11
C GLU A 4 -23.66 -0.53 1.20
N LEU A 5 -23.71 0.80 1.32
CA LEU A 5 -24.56 1.48 2.30
C LEU A 5 -26.04 1.13 2.13
N LYS A 6 -26.50 0.85 0.91
CA LYS A 6 -27.87 0.39 0.65
C LYS A 6 -28.23 -0.95 1.34
N LYS A 7 -27.23 -1.71 1.79
CA LYS A 7 -27.41 -2.99 2.51
C LYS A 7 -27.46 -2.80 4.02
N LEU A 8 -27.22 -1.59 4.51
CA LEU A 8 -27.19 -1.25 5.94
C LEU A 8 -28.45 -0.48 6.34
N PRO A 9 -28.81 -0.44 7.63
CA PRO A 9 -29.96 0.31 8.13
C PRO A 9 -29.68 1.82 8.16
N VAL A 10 -29.44 2.41 6.99
CA VAL A 10 -29.23 3.85 6.78
C VAL A 10 -30.42 4.45 6.01
N ARG A 11 -30.56 5.77 6.03
CA ARG A 11 -31.62 6.44 5.25
C ARG A 11 -31.42 6.17 3.76
N GLU A 12 -32.52 5.89 3.07
CA GLU A 12 -32.54 5.59 1.64
C GLU A 12 -31.93 6.73 0.81
N ASP A 13 -32.29 7.98 1.12
CA ASP A 13 -31.76 9.18 0.45
C ASP A 13 -30.23 9.31 0.56
N LEU A 14 -29.65 8.85 1.67
CA LEU A 14 -28.21 8.86 1.90
C LEU A 14 -27.53 7.73 1.12
N ALA A 15 -28.12 6.54 1.09
CA ALA A 15 -27.61 5.41 0.33
C ALA A 15 -27.57 5.70 -1.18
N GLU A 16 -28.60 6.36 -1.72
CA GLU A 16 -28.64 6.78 -3.12
C GLU A 16 -27.55 7.81 -3.45
N LYS A 17 -27.40 8.85 -2.62
CA LYS A 17 -26.34 9.86 -2.77
C LYS A 17 -24.95 9.22 -2.74
N ALA A 18 -24.72 8.29 -1.82
CA ALA A 18 -23.45 7.59 -1.72
C ALA A 18 -23.17 6.67 -2.92
N ALA A 19 -24.18 5.98 -3.44
CA ALA A 19 -24.04 5.16 -4.64
C ALA A 19 -23.73 6.01 -5.88
N LYS A 20 -24.38 7.18 -6.00
CA LYS A 20 -24.09 8.15 -7.07
C LYS A 20 -22.66 8.67 -6.96
N LEU A 21 -22.25 9.15 -5.79
CA LEU A 21 -20.88 9.62 -5.55
C LEU A 21 -19.84 8.54 -5.86
N ALA A 22 -20.11 7.28 -5.50
CA ALA A 22 -19.22 6.17 -5.83
C ALA A 22 -19.06 5.98 -7.35
N GLY A 23 -20.12 6.14 -8.13
CA GLY A 23 -20.05 6.11 -9.59
C GLY A 23 -19.20 7.24 -10.15
N GLU A 24 -19.42 8.47 -9.67
CA GLU A 24 -18.66 9.65 -10.08
C GLU A 24 -17.15 9.51 -9.75
N LEU A 25 -16.81 8.99 -8.56
CA LEU A 25 -15.42 8.71 -8.17
C LEU A 25 -14.78 7.63 -9.04
N GLU A 26 -15.52 6.56 -9.35
CA GLU A 26 -15.01 5.50 -10.23
C GLU A 26 -14.73 6.02 -11.64
N GLU A 27 -15.62 6.84 -12.20
CA GLU A 27 -15.37 7.51 -13.49
C GLU A 27 -14.22 8.52 -13.42
N GLY A 28 -14.00 9.14 -12.27
CA GLY A 28 -12.86 10.02 -12.02
C GLY A 28 -11.54 9.24 -12.05
N ILE A 29 -11.49 8.09 -11.37
CA ILE A 29 -10.33 7.18 -11.39
C ILE A 29 -10.06 6.69 -12.81
N ASP A 30 -11.08 6.26 -13.54
CA ASP A 30 -10.92 5.79 -14.92
C ASP A 30 -10.36 6.87 -15.86
N ARG A 31 -10.73 8.14 -15.65
CA ARG A 31 -10.32 9.25 -16.52
C ARG A 31 -8.99 9.87 -16.15
N TYR A 32 -8.69 9.98 -14.86
CA TYR A 32 -7.58 10.80 -14.37
C TYR A 32 -6.60 10.02 -13.47
N GLY A 33 -7.04 8.88 -12.95
CA GLY A 33 -6.27 8.06 -12.01
C GLY A 33 -5.46 6.94 -12.67
N ILE A 34 -5.61 6.71 -13.97
CA ILE A 34 -4.94 5.65 -14.72
C ILE A 34 -4.18 6.27 -15.91
N ILE A 35 -2.91 5.91 -16.06
CA ILE A 35 -2.08 6.32 -17.20
C ILE A 35 -1.38 5.10 -17.81
N ARG A 36 -0.98 5.21 -19.08
CA ARG A 36 -0.18 4.17 -19.74
C ARG A 36 1.31 4.46 -19.58
N HIS A 37 1.96 3.73 -18.67
CA HIS A 37 3.40 3.74 -18.48
C HIS A 37 4.10 3.00 -19.63
N PRO A 38 5.24 3.50 -20.14
CA PRO A 38 5.96 2.87 -21.27
C PRO A 38 6.41 1.44 -20.96
N GLU A 39 6.89 1.18 -19.75
CA GLU A 39 7.36 -0.15 -19.32
C GLU A 39 6.27 -1.03 -18.69
N TYR A 40 5.54 -0.52 -17.69
CA TYR A 40 4.60 -1.32 -16.91
C TYR A 40 3.20 -1.48 -17.52
N GLY A 41 2.85 -0.72 -18.57
CA GLY A 41 1.50 -0.70 -19.13
C GLY A 41 0.57 0.26 -18.37
N GLU A 42 -0.73 -0.03 -18.33
CA GLU A 42 -1.67 0.81 -17.56
C GLU A 42 -1.42 0.65 -16.05
N ILE A 43 -1.17 1.77 -15.36
CA ILE A 43 -0.93 1.85 -13.92
C ILE A 43 -1.79 2.94 -13.27
N PHE A 44 -2.05 2.81 -11.97
CA PHE A 44 -2.59 3.89 -11.17
C PHE A 44 -1.52 4.96 -10.93
N VAL A 45 -1.97 6.21 -10.86
CA VAL A 45 -1.15 7.33 -10.37
C VAL A 45 -1.46 7.60 -8.90
N TYR A 46 -0.47 8.01 -8.13
CA TYR A 46 -0.61 8.28 -6.70
C TYR A 46 -1.50 9.51 -6.47
N GLU A 47 -1.20 10.58 -7.20
CA GLU A 47 -1.97 11.83 -7.19
C GLU A 47 -2.17 12.32 -8.62
N THR A 48 -3.28 13.01 -8.85
CA THR A 48 -3.63 13.67 -10.11
C THR A 48 -4.40 14.95 -9.81
N ASP A 49 -4.18 15.99 -10.60
CA ASP A 49 -4.94 17.25 -10.49
C ASP A 49 -6.13 17.32 -11.45
N GLY A 50 -6.29 16.32 -12.32
CA GLY A 50 -7.32 16.29 -13.37
C GLY A 50 -7.07 17.24 -14.55
N LEU A 51 -5.94 17.96 -14.57
CA LEU A 51 -5.51 18.87 -15.63
C LEU A 51 -4.36 18.29 -16.48
N GLY A 52 -3.95 17.06 -16.19
CA GLY A 52 -2.92 16.32 -16.90
C GLY A 52 -1.63 16.13 -16.10
N ASN A 53 -1.52 16.72 -14.91
CA ASN A 53 -0.38 16.45 -14.02
C ASN A 53 -0.69 15.26 -13.12
N TYR A 54 0.33 14.43 -12.90
CA TYR A 54 0.23 13.26 -12.03
C TYR A 54 1.55 12.97 -11.30
N ARG A 55 1.47 12.21 -10.20
CA ARG A 55 2.61 11.70 -9.45
C ARG A 55 2.68 10.17 -9.56
N LEU A 56 3.85 9.67 -9.95
CA LEU A 56 4.16 8.24 -9.97
C LEU A 56 5.04 7.93 -8.76
N MET A 57 4.45 7.32 -7.74
CA MET A 57 5.10 6.89 -6.49
C MET A 57 4.13 5.99 -5.71
N ASP A 58 4.57 5.49 -4.57
CA ASP A 58 3.67 5.19 -3.45
C ASP A 58 4.22 5.81 -2.16
N ASP A 59 3.38 5.87 -1.15
CA ASP A 59 3.80 6.13 0.23
C ASP A 59 3.55 4.89 1.09
N ALA A 60 4.39 4.70 2.11
CA ALA A 60 4.29 3.58 3.04
C ALA A 60 2.98 3.54 3.87
N ASN A 61 2.33 4.68 4.05
CA ASN A 61 1.14 4.83 4.88
C ASN A 61 -0.13 4.38 4.13
N LEU A 62 -1.16 3.94 4.87
CA LEU A 62 -2.45 3.58 4.28
C LEU A 62 -3.46 4.74 4.37
N PRO A 63 -4.36 4.90 3.37
CA PRO A 63 -4.45 4.11 2.13
C PRO A 63 -3.30 4.40 1.15
N SER A 64 -2.76 3.33 0.54
CA SER A 64 -1.71 3.37 -0.48
C SER A 64 -2.14 2.64 -1.75
N LEU A 65 -1.43 2.85 -2.86
CA LEU A 65 -1.69 2.11 -4.09
C LEU A 65 -1.35 0.62 -3.91
N LEU A 66 -0.30 0.28 -3.17
CA LEU A 66 0.06 -1.10 -2.83
C LEU A 66 -1.06 -1.79 -2.04
N GLY A 67 -1.74 -1.05 -1.15
CA GLY A 67 -2.85 -1.55 -0.34
C GLY A 67 -4.19 -1.68 -1.07
N THR A 68 -4.26 -1.41 -2.38
CA THR A 68 -5.53 -1.36 -3.13
C THR A 68 -6.36 -2.64 -3.01
N THR A 69 -5.71 -3.81 -3.00
CA THR A 69 -6.40 -5.12 -2.92
C THR A 69 -6.77 -5.56 -1.51
N LEU A 70 -6.44 -4.79 -0.47
CA LEU A 70 -6.96 -5.03 0.88
C LEU A 70 -8.48 -4.78 0.98
N VAL A 71 -9.05 -4.12 -0.03
CA VAL A 71 -10.50 -3.97 -0.21
C VAL A 71 -10.92 -4.55 -1.56
N PRO A 72 -12.22 -4.90 -1.76
CA PRO A 72 -12.68 -5.43 -3.03
C PRO A 72 -12.41 -4.48 -4.21
N VAL A 73 -11.64 -4.95 -5.18
CA VAL A 73 -11.28 -4.23 -6.41
C VAL A 73 -12.15 -4.69 -7.57
N LYS A 74 -12.49 -3.78 -8.48
CA LYS A 74 -13.22 -4.11 -9.71
C LYS A 74 -12.37 -4.99 -10.63
N GLU A 75 -13.01 -5.91 -11.34
CA GLU A 75 -12.33 -6.81 -12.29
C GLU A 75 -11.43 -6.07 -13.29
N LYS A 76 -11.96 -4.98 -13.89
CA LYS A 76 -11.23 -4.14 -14.84
C LYS A 76 -9.96 -3.47 -14.30
N TRP A 77 -9.83 -3.37 -12.98
CA TRP A 77 -8.70 -2.72 -12.32
C TRP A 77 -7.66 -3.72 -11.80
N LYS A 78 -7.91 -5.04 -11.89
CA LYS A 78 -6.97 -6.06 -11.42
C LYS A 78 -5.65 -6.01 -12.17
N GLU A 79 -5.70 -5.88 -13.50
CA GLU A 79 -4.48 -5.82 -14.30
C GLU A 79 -3.72 -4.50 -14.09
N VAL A 80 -4.45 -3.38 -14.01
CA VAL A 80 -3.88 -2.07 -13.65
C VAL A 80 -3.17 -2.15 -12.29
N TYR A 81 -3.79 -2.79 -11.29
CA TYR A 81 -3.17 -3.00 -10.00
C TYR A 81 -1.90 -3.86 -10.08
N ARG A 82 -1.90 -4.98 -10.82
CA ARG A 82 -0.70 -5.81 -10.98
C ARG A 82 0.45 -5.03 -11.60
N ASN A 83 0.18 -4.23 -12.62
CA ASN A 83 1.17 -3.36 -13.25
C ASN A 83 1.68 -2.30 -12.28
N THR A 84 0.76 -1.68 -11.53
CA THR A 84 1.08 -0.68 -10.50
C THR A 84 1.99 -1.31 -9.45
N ARG A 85 1.64 -2.47 -8.88
CA ARG A 85 2.48 -3.19 -7.89
C ARG A 85 3.92 -3.39 -8.39
N ARG A 86 4.10 -3.81 -9.64
CA ARG A 86 5.46 -3.98 -10.22
C ARG A 86 6.23 -2.65 -10.27
N PHE A 87 5.57 -1.55 -10.58
CA PHE A 87 6.17 -0.20 -10.54
C PHE A 87 6.49 0.24 -9.10
N LEU A 88 5.58 0.03 -8.14
CA LEU A 88 5.76 0.50 -6.76
C LEU A 88 6.91 -0.22 -6.03
N LEU A 89 7.13 -1.49 -6.38
CA LEU A 89 8.18 -2.36 -5.83
C LEU A 89 9.42 -2.42 -6.73
N SER A 90 9.78 -1.28 -7.33
CA SER A 90 10.99 -1.13 -8.14
C SER A 90 11.64 0.23 -7.89
N ALA A 91 12.87 0.40 -8.39
CA ALA A 91 13.62 1.66 -8.27
C ALA A 91 12.98 2.86 -8.99
N GLU A 92 11.93 2.65 -9.79
CA GLU A 92 11.15 3.73 -10.41
C GLU A 92 10.23 4.45 -9.42
N ASN A 93 9.87 3.80 -8.31
CA ASN A 93 9.23 4.47 -7.19
C ASN A 93 10.31 5.22 -6.37
N PRO A 94 10.24 6.56 -6.26
CA PRO A 94 11.28 7.34 -5.57
C PRO A 94 11.42 7.01 -4.08
N TYR A 95 10.42 6.36 -3.47
CA TYR A 95 10.44 5.94 -2.07
C TYR A 95 10.68 4.44 -1.90
N TYR A 96 11.01 3.71 -2.96
CA TYR A 96 11.41 2.33 -2.85
C TYR A 96 12.92 2.26 -2.59
N TYR A 97 13.31 1.64 -1.48
CA TYR A 97 14.69 1.52 -1.05
C TYR A 97 15.09 0.06 -0.90
N GLU A 98 16.34 -0.24 -1.25
CA GLU A 98 16.97 -1.54 -1.02
C GLU A 98 18.28 -1.36 -0.25
N GLY A 99 18.53 -2.25 0.69
CA GLY A 99 19.74 -2.29 1.49
C GLY A 99 20.00 -3.67 2.07
N LYS A 100 20.97 -3.75 2.97
CA LYS A 100 21.48 -5.00 3.52
C LYS A 100 20.43 -5.83 4.27
N PHE A 101 19.50 -5.18 4.96
CA PHE A 101 18.54 -5.83 5.86
C PHE A 101 17.11 -5.89 5.32
N GLY A 102 16.85 -5.28 4.16
CA GLY A 102 15.53 -5.32 3.56
C GLY A 102 15.39 -4.44 2.33
N LYS A 103 14.23 -4.56 1.70
CA LYS A 103 13.78 -3.71 0.60
C LYS A 103 12.29 -3.42 0.78
N GLY A 104 11.87 -2.22 0.42
CA GLY A 104 10.47 -1.83 0.60
C GLY A 104 10.23 -0.35 0.37
N ILE A 105 9.00 0.07 0.67
CA ILE A 105 8.54 1.45 0.48
C ILE A 105 8.72 2.24 1.77
N GLY A 106 9.31 3.42 1.65
CA GLY A 106 9.45 4.44 2.68
C GLY A 106 8.42 5.56 2.55
N SER A 107 8.75 6.72 3.11
CA SER A 107 7.89 7.89 3.06
C SER A 107 8.74 9.16 3.08
N PRO A 108 8.33 10.27 2.41
CA PRO A 108 8.92 11.58 2.63
C PRO A 108 8.77 12.09 4.07
N HIS A 109 7.91 11.45 4.88
CA HIS A 109 7.74 11.76 6.31
C HIS A 109 8.92 11.27 7.18
N THR A 110 9.68 10.29 6.69
CA THR A 110 10.83 9.68 7.39
C THR A 110 12.13 9.98 6.66
N PRO A 111 13.30 9.79 7.31
CA PRO A 111 14.60 9.96 6.65
C PRO A 111 14.72 9.10 5.37
N GLU A 112 15.58 9.53 4.45
CA GLU A 112 15.91 8.73 3.27
C GLU A 112 16.42 7.34 3.68
N ARG A 113 16.18 6.35 2.82
CA ARG A 113 16.53 4.94 3.04
C ARG A 113 15.77 4.24 4.17
N TYR A 114 14.81 4.89 4.83
CA TYR A 114 13.97 4.23 5.82
C TYR A 114 12.76 3.59 5.15
N ILE A 115 12.56 2.28 5.34
CA ILE A 115 11.37 1.56 4.89
C ILE A 115 10.46 1.24 6.07
N TRP A 116 9.16 1.17 5.81
CA TRP A 116 8.17 1.06 6.88
C TRP A 116 7.68 -0.37 7.06
N HIS A 117 7.58 -0.80 8.32
CA HIS A 117 7.02 -2.12 8.63
C HIS A 117 5.56 -2.27 8.18
N ILE A 118 4.77 -1.17 8.19
CA ILE A 118 3.40 -1.18 7.65
C ILE A 118 3.40 -1.55 6.16
N ALA A 119 4.26 -0.91 5.35
CA ALA A 119 4.33 -1.17 3.92
C ALA A 119 4.75 -2.61 3.62
N LEU A 120 5.69 -3.16 4.39
CA LEU A 120 6.08 -4.58 4.31
C LEU A 120 4.89 -5.52 4.61
N CYS A 121 4.14 -5.25 5.68
CA CYS A 121 2.95 -6.03 6.01
C CYS A 121 1.89 -5.97 4.89
N VAL A 122 1.68 -4.77 4.33
CA VAL A 122 0.76 -4.57 3.19
C VAL A 122 1.25 -5.32 1.96
N GLN A 123 2.54 -5.27 1.65
CA GLN A 123 3.14 -6.02 0.54
C GLN A 123 2.87 -7.52 0.68
N GLY A 124 3.05 -8.06 1.89
CA GLY A 124 2.82 -9.48 2.18
C GLY A 124 1.35 -9.86 2.08
N MET A 125 0.44 -9.07 2.67
CA MET A 125 -1.02 -9.31 2.60
C MET A 125 -1.59 -9.20 1.18
N THR A 126 -0.90 -8.50 0.29
CA THR A 126 -1.33 -8.30 -1.10
C THR A 126 -0.54 -9.12 -2.12
N SER A 127 0.31 -10.03 -1.63
CA SER A 127 1.04 -11.01 -2.44
C SER A 127 0.25 -12.31 -2.61
N GLU A 128 0.35 -12.90 -3.79
CA GLU A 128 -0.10 -14.27 -4.09
C GLU A 128 1.07 -15.28 -4.07
N ASP A 129 2.31 -14.83 -3.79
CA ASP A 129 3.52 -15.66 -3.76
C ASP A 129 3.92 -16.00 -2.31
N PRO A 130 3.85 -17.29 -1.90
CA PRO A 130 4.24 -17.72 -0.57
C PRO A 130 5.70 -17.46 -0.21
N GLU A 131 6.62 -17.45 -1.18
CA GLU A 131 8.03 -17.14 -0.87
C GLU A 131 8.21 -15.64 -0.61
N GLU A 132 7.54 -14.75 -1.35
CA GLU A 132 7.53 -13.31 -1.05
C GLU A 132 6.98 -13.05 0.36
N GLN A 133 5.88 -13.70 0.73
CA GLN A 133 5.29 -13.58 2.08
C GLN A 133 6.26 -14.01 3.18
N LYS A 134 6.99 -15.10 2.96
CA LYS A 134 8.00 -15.61 3.90
C LYS A 134 9.20 -14.68 4.01
N GLU A 135 9.70 -14.14 2.90
CA GLU A 135 10.78 -13.15 2.89
C GLU A 135 10.41 -11.89 3.69
N ILE A 136 9.17 -11.43 3.55
CA ILE A 136 8.63 -10.29 4.29
C ILE A 136 8.57 -10.61 5.79
N LEU A 137 8.08 -11.80 6.16
CA LEU A 137 8.00 -12.22 7.56
C LEU A 137 9.40 -12.32 8.20
N GLU A 138 10.38 -12.86 7.47
CA GLU A 138 11.77 -12.91 7.92
C GLU A 138 12.37 -11.50 8.07
N THR A 139 12.09 -10.59 7.14
CA THR A 139 12.49 -9.18 7.24
C THR A 139 11.94 -8.56 8.52
N LEU A 140 10.62 -8.62 8.73
CA LEU A 140 9.93 -8.10 9.91
C LEU A 140 10.53 -8.62 11.23
N LYS A 141 10.87 -9.92 11.30
CA LYS A 141 11.49 -10.54 12.47
C LYS A 141 12.90 -10.01 12.73
N ASN A 142 13.68 -9.77 11.68
CA ASN A 142 15.09 -9.43 11.76
C ASN A 142 15.35 -7.91 11.86
N THR A 143 14.34 -7.07 11.73
CA THR A 143 14.46 -5.59 11.71
C THR A 143 13.80 -4.89 12.90
N THR A 144 13.57 -5.61 14.00
CA THR A 144 12.92 -5.08 15.22
C THR A 144 13.87 -4.32 16.17
N ALA A 145 15.15 -4.19 15.82
CA ALA A 145 16.19 -3.61 16.69
C ALA A 145 16.25 -4.24 18.11
N GLY A 146 15.84 -5.52 18.25
CA GLY A 146 15.78 -6.22 19.54
C GLY A 146 14.61 -5.83 20.44
N THR A 147 13.73 -4.94 20.00
CA THR A 147 12.56 -4.48 20.76
C THR A 147 11.40 -5.48 20.74
N ASN A 148 11.40 -6.40 19.76
CA ASN A 148 10.28 -7.29 19.42
C ASN A 148 8.98 -6.52 19.06
N LEU A 149 9.11 -5.27 18.63
CA LEU A 149 8.01 -4.44 18.14
C LEU A 149 8.26 -4.01 16.69
N MET A 150 7.19 -3.60 16.02
CA MET A 150 7.25 -2.96 14.72
C MET A 150 7.39 -1.43 14.90
N HIS A 151 8.34 -0.87 14.17
CA HIS A 151 8.63 0.57 14.10
C HIS A 151 7.90 1.25 12.93
N GLU A 152 7.85 2.58 12.93
CA GLU A 152 7.30 3.35 11.82
C GLU A 152 8.14 3.15 10.56
N GLY A 153 9.43 3.47 10.61
CA GLY A 153 10.40 3.09 9.59
C GLY A 153 11.74 2.72 10.20
N PHE A 154 12.55 1.96 9.46
CA PHE A 154 13.92 1.60 9.82
C PHE A 154 14.85 1.74 8.62
N ASP A 155 16.11 2.10 8.86
CA ASP A 155 17.14 2.20 7.82
C ASP A 155 17.43 0.80 7.23
N VAL A 156 17.32 0.67 5.91
CA VAL A 156 17.56 -0.60 5.20
C VAL A 156 18.96 -1.19 5.40
N ASP A 157 19.95 -0.40 5.84
CA ASP A 157 21.31 -0.85 6.12
C ASP A 157 21.64 -0.96 7.60
N ALA A 158 20.80 -0.40 8.48
CA ALA A 158 21.03 -0.35 9.93
C ALA A 158 19.68 -0.33 10.70
N PRO A 159 18.97 -1.47 10.87
CA PRO A 159 17.65 -1.51 11.49
C PRO A 159 17.59 -0.98 12.94
N GLU A 160 18.73 -0.92 13.63
CA GLU A 160 18.87 -0.23 14.92
C GLU A 160 18.60 1.28 14.85
N HIS A 161 18.66 1.86 13.65
CA HIS A 161 18.20 3.20 13.37
C HIS A 161 16.76 3.14 12.84
N PHE A 162 15.82 3.44 13.71
CA PHE A 162 14.39 3.40 13.41
C PHE A 162 13.66 4.62 13.99
N THR A 163 12.45 4.87 13.50
CA THR A 163 11.55 5.90 14.03
C THR A 163 10.40 5.26 14.80
N ARG A 164 10.02 5.91 15.92
CA ARG A 164 8.96 5.51 16.85
C ARG A 164 9.18 4.14 17.50
N ASP A 165 9.68 4.17 18.73
CA ASP A 165 9.88 2.99 19.58
C ASP A 165 8.58 2.24 19.89
N TRP A 166 7.45 2.96 19.90
CA TRP A 166 6.13 2.36 20.11
C TRP A 166 5.12 2.89 19.08
N PHE A 167 4.70 2.01 18.17
CA PHE A 167 3.70 2.31 17.18
C PHE A 167 2.65 1.20 17.10
N ALA A 168 1.57 1.36 17.87
CA ALA A 168 0.51 0.35 17.95
C ALA A 168 -0.09 -0.05 16.59
N TRP A 169 -0.15 0.89 15.63
CA TRP A 169 -0.67 0.57 14.30
C TRP A 169 0.26 -0.38 13.53
N ALA A 170 1.57 -0.11 13.49
CA ALA A 170 2.53 -1.03 12.86
C ALA A 170 2.50 -2.42 13.51
N ASN A 171 2.41 -2.48 14.85
CA ASN A 171 2.22 -3.75 15.57
C ASN A 171 0.94 -4.48 15.15
N SER A 172 -0.17 -3.75 15.01
CA SER A 172 -1.45 -4.33 14.59
C SER A 172 -1.40 -4.83 13.14
N MET A 173 -0.71 -4.12 12.25
CA MET A 173 -0.53 -4.53 10.85
C MET A 173 0.27 -5.82 10.74
N PHE A 174 1.30 -6.00 11.58
CA PHE A 174 2.02 -7.27 11.68
C PHE A 174 1.09 -8.42 12.11
N CYS A 175 0.26 -8.20 13.14
CA CYS A 175 -0.71 -9.21 13.57
C CYS A 175 -1.72 -9.57 12.46
N LEU A 176 -2.20 -8.56 11.71
CA LEU A 176 -3.09 -8.78 10.56
C LEU A 176 -2.41 -9.60 9.47
N PHE A 177 -1.16 -9.27 9.14
CA PHE A 177 -0.40 -10.02 8.15
C PHE A 177 -0.19 -11.48 8.59
N VAL A 178 0.28 -11.73 9.82
CA VAL A 178 0.43 -13.09 10.33
C VAL A 178 -0.90 -13.85 10.32
N ASN A 179 -2.01 -13.20 10.71
CA ASN A 179 -3.33 -13.83 10.66
C ASN A 179 -3.75 -14.21 9.23
N SER A 180 -3.42 -13.38 8.24
CA SER A 180 -3.72 -13.66 6.82
C SER A 180 -2.99 -14.89 6.29
N LEU A 181 -1.82 -15.24 6.84
CA LEU A 181 -1.07 -16.45 6.47
C LEU A 181 -1.66 -17.75 7.02
N LEU A 182 -2.56 -17.65 8.01
CA LEU A 182 -3.19 -18.78 8.70
C LEU A 182 -4.59 -19.10 8.17
N SER A 183 -5.13 -18.27 7.27
CA SER A 183 -6.50 -18.33 6.74
C SER A 183 -6.53 -18.94 5.36
#